data_AF-A0A7W2R143-F1
#
_entry.id   AF-A0A7W2R143-F1
#
_cell.length_a   1.000
_cell.length_b   1.000
_cell.length_c   1.000
_cell.angle_alpha   90.00
_cell.angle_beta   90.00
_cell.angle_gamma   90.00
#
_symmetry.space_group_name_H-M   'P 1'
#
loop_
_entity.id
_entity.type
_entity.pdbx_description
1 polymer ?
#
loop_
_entity_poly.entity_id
_entity_poly.type
_entity_poly.pdbx_seq_one_letter_code
_entity_poly.pdbx_strand_id
1 'polypeptide(L)'
;MKSWAIRSIVLLALLGSYWLTYQHGRSVERAQAAQASAERDSGDRLAEVLGERGARQEEQRRATAQEEVRAHAQEERTIADAGAAGADVAGQRLQHEGAKLAATVSCTGTDTAAVARGQAATRAAMVLSDLLARADARAGELAKAYDRARIAGQQCEQEYDALRVRK
;
A
#
# COMPACT_ATOMS: atom_id res chain seq x y z
N MET A 1 51.41 -65.82 -51.11
CA MET A 1 51.41 -64.36 -50.85
C MET A 1 50.09 -63.68 -51.24
N LYS A 2 49.54 -63.88 -52.45
CA LYS A 2 48.26 -63.26 -52.90
C LYS A 2 47.02 -63.55 -52.02
N SER A 3 46.86 -64.78 -51.52
CA SER A 3 45.71 -65.15 -50.68
C SER A 3 45.68 -64.43 -49.31
N TRP A 4 46.86 -64.16 -48.73
CA TRP A 4 46.95 -63.47 -47.44
C TRP A 4 46.62 -61.98 -47.59
N ALA A 5 47.08 -61.34 -48.67
CA ALA A 5 46.73 -59.95 -48.99
C ALA A 5 45.22 -59.76 -49.18
N ILE A 6 44.53 -60.68 -49.88
CA ILE A 6 43.09 -60.62 -50.09
C ILE A 6 42.34 -60.76 -48.74
N ARG A 7 42.74 -61.70 -47.87
CA ARG A 7 42.13 -61.87 -46.55
C ARG A 7 42.31 -60.64 -45.65
N SER A 8 43.49 -60.03 -45.67
CA SER A 8 43.75 -58.80 -44.91
C SER A 8 42.91 -57.62 -45.40
N ILE A 9 42.72 -57.47 -46.71
CA ILE A 9 41.85 -56.42 -47.28
C ILE A 9 40.38 -56.63 -46.85
N VAL A 10 39.89 -57.86 -46.92
CA VAL A 10 38.52 -58.19 -46.48
C VAL A 10 38.34 -57.90 -45.00
N LEU A 11 39.32 -58.26 -44.17
CA LEU A 11 39.25 -58.03 -42.72
C LEU A 11 39.28 -56.52 -42.39
N LEU A 12 40.11 -55.73 -43.07
CA LEU A 12 40.12 -54.28 -42.91
C LEU A 12 38.82 -53.63 -43.39
N ALA A 13 38.23 -54.12 -44.48
CA ALA A 13 36.93 -53.63 -44.95
C ALA A 13 35.81 -53.91 -43.93
N LEU A 14 35.80 -55.11 -43.32
CA LEU A 14 34.85 -55.46 -42.28
C LEU A 14 35.02 -54.57 -41.03
N LEU A 15 36.26 -54.40 -40.55
CA LEU A 15 36.55 -53.52 -39.42
C LEU A 15 36.19 -52.06 -39.71
N GLY A 16 36.49 -51.56 -40.91
CA GLY A 16 36.13 -50.22 -41.35
C GLY A 16 34.61 -50.02 -41.40
N SER A 17 33.87 -50.99 -41.95
CA SER A 17 32.39 -50.92 -41.97
C SER A 17 31.79 -50.93 -40.56
N TYR A 18 32.31 -51.78 -39.67
CA TYR A 18 31.85 -51.86 -38.27
C TYR A 18 32.17 -50.57 -37.50
N TRP A 19 33.36 -50.01 -37.71
CA TRP A 19 33.73 -48.73 -37.11
C TRP A 19 32.83 -47.59 -37.60
N LEU A 20 32.54 -47.54 -38.90
CA LEU A 20 31.67 -46.51 -39.48
C LEU A 20 30.25 -46.61 -38.93
N THR A 21 29.67 -47.82 -38.86
CA THR A 21 28.32 -48.00 -38.30
C THR A 21 28.27 -47.67 -36.81
N TYR A 22 29.31 -48.03 -36.05
CA TYR A 22 29.42 -47.67 -34.63
C TYR A 22 29.53 -46.15 -34.42
N GLN A 23 30.39 -45.46 -35.17
CA GLN A 23 30.53 -44.00 -35.08
C GLN A 23 29.24 -43.31 -35.53
N HIS A 24 28.59 -43.81 -36.58
CA HIS A 24 27.31 -43.29 -37.02
C HIS A 24 26.23 -43.45 -35.93
N GLY A 25 26.10 -44.63 -35.34
CA GLY A 25 25.19 -44.86 -34.20
C GLY A 25 25.46 -43.91 -33.04
N ARG A 26 26.72 -43.75 -32.62
CA ARG A 26 27.10 -42.77 -31.59
C ARG A 26 26.77 -41.33 -31.95
N SER A 27 26.88 -40.95 -33.22
CA SER A 27 26.56 -39.60 -33.67
C SER A 27 25.05 -39.34 -33.61
N VAL A 28 24.24 -40.33 -33.99
CA VAL A 28 22.78 -40.27 -33.95
C VAL A 28 22.28 -40.20 -32.50
N GLU A 29 22.79 -41.06 -31.61
CA GLU A 29 22.43 -41.04 -30.19
C GLU A 29 22.76 -39.69 -29.53
N ARG A 30 23.94 -39.12 -29.82
CA ARG A 30 24.29 -37.79 -29.31
C ARG A 30 23.40 -36.70 -29.89
N ALA A 31 23.05 -36.77 -31.16
CA ALA A 31 22.17 -35.78 -31.79
C ALA A 31 20.76 -35.83 -31.18
N GLN A 32 20.21 -37.04 -30.99
CA GLN A 32 18.90 -37.22 -30.33
C GLN A 32 18.93 -36.74 -28.87
N ALA A 33 19.98 -37.10 -28.11
CA ALA A 33 20.15 -36.64 -26.74
C ALA A 33 20.29 -35.11 -26.65
N ALA A 34 21.02 -34.49 -27.58
CA ALA A 34 21.16 -33.04 -27.66
C ALA A 34 19.83 -32.36 -28.01
N GLN A 35 19.07 -32.90 -28.96
CA GLN A 35 17.74 -32.38 -29.32
C GLN A 35 16.77 -32.48 -28.15
N ALA A 36 16.67 -33.66 -27.50
CA ALA A 36 15.81 -33.86 -26.35
C ALA A 36 16.20 -32.99 -25.14
N SER A 37 17.49 -32.64 -25.02
CA SER A 37 17.95 -31.69 -23.99
C SER A 37 17.58 -30.26 -24.35
N ALA A 38 17.78 -29.86 -25.60
CA ALA A 38 17.41 -28.53 -26.08
C ALA A 38 15.89 -28.26 -25.96
N GLU A 39 15.05 -29.25 -26.27
CA GLU A 39 13.59 -29.17 -26.10
C GLU A 39 13.23 -28.97 -24.62
N ARG A 40 13.84 -29.74 -23.70
CA ARG A 40 13.66 -29.57 -22.26
C ARG A 40 14.11 -28.20 -21.77
N ASP A 41 15.32 -27.77 -22.10
CA ASP A 41 15.85 -26.47 -21.71
C ASP A 41 14.97 -25.31 -22.22
N SER A 42 14.40 -25.46 -23.43
CA SER A 42 13.49 -24.46 -23.97
C SER A 42 12.16 -24.41 -23.21
N GLY A 43 11.62 -25.56 -22.82
CA GLY A 43 10.42 -25.67 -22.00
C GLY A 43 10.63 -25.10 -20.60
N ASP A 44 11.76 -25.42 -19.97
CA ASP A 44 12.13 -24.94 -18.65
C ASP A 44 12.28 -23.42 -18.64
N ARG A 45 12.99 -22.85 -19.63
CA ARG A 45 13.11 -21.38 -19.77
C ARG A 45 11.77 -20.71 -20.01
N LEU A 46 10.89 -21.33 -20.80
CA LEU A 46 9.56 -20.77 -21.05
C LEU A 46 8.73 -20.78 -19.76
N ALA A 47 8.76 -21.88 -19.01
CA ALA A 47 8.07 -22.00 -17.72
C ALA A 47 8.59 -20.98 -16.70
N GLU A 48 9.91 -20.79 -16.63
CA GLU A 48 10.56 -19.78 -15.79
C GLU A 48 10.07 -18.36 -16.15
N VAL A 49 10.17 -17.96 -17.43
CA VAL A 49 9.74 -16.63 -17.88
C VAL A 49 8.25 -16.38 -17.63
N LEU A 50 7.39 -17.39 -17.85
CA LEU A 50 5.97 -17.28 -17.56
C LEU A 50 5.70 -17.14 -16.05
N GLY A 51 6.40 -17.90 -15.22
CA GLY A 51 6.33 -17.81 -13.77
C GLY A 51 6.78 -16.43 -13.25
N GLU A 52 7.92 -15.93 -13.72
CA GLU A 52 8.44 -14.61 -13.38
C GLU A 52 7.47 -13.50 -13.78
N ARG A 53 6.91 -13.55 -15.00
CA ARG A 53 5.93 -12.57 -15.46
C ARG A 53 4.66 -12.57 -14.61
N GLY A 54 4.15 -13.76 -14.28
CA GLY A 54 2.98 -13.88 -13.39
C GLY A 54 3.25 -13.30 -12.00
N ALA A 55 4.42 -13.61 -11.42
CA ALA A 55 4.83 -13.07 -10.13
C ALA A 55 4.98 -11.53 -10.18
N ARG A 56 5.67 -10.99 -11.18
CA ARG A 56 5.82 -9.54 -11.39
C ARG A 56 4.48 -8.83 -11.58
N GLN A 57 3.55 -9.45 -12.30
CA GLN A 57 2.21 -8.88 -12.49
C GLN A 57 1.44 -8.80 -11.17
N GLU A 58 1.52 -9.84 -10.34
CA GLU A 58 0.88 -9.85 -9.02
C GLU A 58 1.55 -8.85 -8.06
N GLU A 59 2.88 -8.73 -8.09
CA GLU A 59 3.61 -7.69 -7.35
C GLU A 59 3.17 -6.29 -7.75
N GLN A 60 3.08 -6.02 -9.07
CA GLN A 60 2.61 -4.73 -9.59
C GLN A 60 1.16 -4.47 -9.17
N ARG A 61 0.27 -5.47 -9.29
CA ARG A 61 -1.12 -5.35 -8.85
C ARG A 61 -1.22 -4.96 -7.38
N ARG A 62 -0.46 -5.63 -6.50
CA ARG A 62 -0.44 -5.34 -5.06
C ARG A 62 0.12 -3.96 -4.76
N ALA A 63 1.21 -3.58 -5.42
CA ALA A 63 1.82 -2.26 -5.25
C ALA A 63 0.87 -1.14 -5.67
N THR A 64 0.24 -1.26 -6.85
CA THR A 64 -0.76 -0.28 -7.32
C THR A 64 -1.93 -0.17 -6.36
N ALA A 65 -2.49 -1.30 -5.91
CA ALA A 65 -3.63 -1.27 -5.02
C ALA A 65 -3.28 -0.66 -3.64
N GLN A 66 -2.08 -0.92 -3.11
CA GLN A 66 -1.61 -0.25 -1.90
C GLN A 66 -1.42 1.25 -2.09
N GLU A 67 -0.88 1.67 -3.23
CA GLU A 67 -0.68 3.09 -3.54
C GLU A 67 -2.02 3.83 -3.63
N GLU A 68 -3.02 3.24 -4.28
CA GLU A 68 -4.37 3.80 -4.36
C GLU A 68 -5.00 3.98 -2.96
N VAL A 69 -4.89 2.96 -2.10
CA VAL A 69 -5.42 3.05 -0.73
C VAL A 69 -4.67 4.09 0.11
N ARG A 70 -3.34 4.20 -0.05
CA ARG A 70 -2.55 5.25 0.61
C ARG A 70 -2.94 6.65 0.15
N ALA A 71 -3.12 6.83 -1.16
CA ALA A 71 -3.55 8.10 -1.73
C ALA A 71 -4.93 8.52 -1.18
N HIS A 72 -5.89 7.59 -1.17
CA HIS A 72 -7.21 7.83 -0.60
C HIS A 72 -7.13 8.17 0.90
N ALA A 73 -6.36 7.42 1.69
CA ALA A 73 -6.19 7.71 3.11
C ALA A 73 -5.51 9.06 3.36
N GLN A 74 -4.58 9.46 2.48
CA GLN A 74 -3.94 10.77 2.56
C GLN A 74 -4.93 11.90 2.24
N GLU A 75 -5.79 11.72 1.24
CA GLU A 75 -6.86 12.67 0.91
C GLU A 75 -7.82 12.86 2.11
N GLU A 76 -8.31 11.76 2.69
CA GLU A 76 -9.17 11.81 3.88
C GLU A 76 -8.50 12.51 5.07
N ARG A 77 -7.19 12.29 5.29
CA ARG A 77 -6.44 13.03 6.33
C ARG A 77 -6.42 14.52 6.04
N THR A 78 -6.17 14.91 4.79
CA THR A 78 -6.12 16.34 4.44
C THR A 78 -7.48 17.02 4.62
N ILE A 79 -8.58 16.33 4.31
CA ILE A 79 -9.93 16.82 4.54
C ILE A 79 -10.21 16.96 6.04
N ALA A 80 -9.87 15.94 6.84
CA ALA A 80 -10.04 15.97 8.29
C ALA A 80 -9.22 17.08 8.95
N ASP A 81 -7.96 17.24 8.56
CA ASP A 81 -7.07 18.30 9.08
C ASP A 81 -7.58 19.70 8.70
N ALA A 82 -8.06 19.88 7.46
CA ALA A 82 -8.67 21.15 7.03
C ALA A 82 -9.97 21.44 7.80
N GLY A 83 -10.81 20.42 8.01
CA GLY A 83 -12.02 20.52 8.82
C GLY A 83 -11.73 20.90 10.27
N ALA A 84 -10.72 20.27 10.87
CA ALA A 84 -10.27 20.57 12.24
C ALA A 84 -9.73 22.01 12.35
N ALA A 85 -8.91 22.45 11.40
CA ALA A 85 -8.42 23.84 11.37
C ALA A 85 -9.56 24.85 11.18
N GLY A 86 -10.54 24.53 10.33
CA GLY A 86 -11.74 25.36 10.14
C GLY A 86 -12.58 25.47 11.42
N ALA A 87 -12.74 24.37 12.15
CA ALA A 87 -13.42 24.36 13.45
C ALA A 87 -12.68 25.20 14.50
N ASP A 88 -11.34 25.09 14.58
CA ASP A 88 -10.52 25.88 15.49
C ASP A 88 -10.66 27.39 15.21
N VAL A 89 -10.63 27.80 13.93
CA VAL A 89 -10.83 29.21 13.52
C VAL A 89 -12.24 29.70 13.86
N ALA A 90 -13.27 28.89 13.59
CA ALA A 90 -14.65 29.23 13.90
C ALA A 90 -14.86 29.39 15.42
N GLY A 91 -14.26 28.51 16.23
CA GLY A 91 -14.28 28.57 17.69
C GLY A 91 -13.61 29.84 18.21
N GLN A 92 -12.41 30.18 17.74
CA GLN A 92 -11.72 31.42 18.11
C GLN A 92 -12.53 32.67 17.75
N ARG A 93 -13.15 32.70 16.56
CA ARG A 93 -14.00 33.81 16.13
C ARG A 93 -15.22 33.94 17.05
N LEU A 94 -15.87 32.84 17.40
CA LEU A 94 -17.00 32.81 18.34
C LEU A 94 -16.62 33.36 19.72
N GLN A 95 -15.45 32.96 20.24
CA GLN A 95 -14.93 33.49 21.49
C GLN A 95 -14.66 35.00 21.42
N HIS A 96 -14.07 35.48 20.31
CA HIS A 96 -13.78 36.90 20.13
C HIS A 96 -15.05 37.76 20.03
N GLU A 97 -16.02 37.35 19.20
CA GLU A 97 -17.30 38.05 19.08
C GLU A 97 -18.11 37.98 20.37
N GLY A 98 -18.06 36.86 21.10
CA GLY A 98 -18.67 36.72 22.42
C GLY A 98 -18.06 37.67 23.45
N ALA A 99 -16.73 37.79 23.49
CA ALA A 99 -16.03 38.71 24.37
C ALA A 99 -16.33 40.18 24.03
N LYS A 100 -16.39 40.52 22.73
CA LYS A 100 -16.77 41.85 22.25
C LYS A 100 -18.20 42.19 22.64
N LEU A 101 -19.15 41.27 22.44
CA LEU A 101 -20.54 41.44 22.87
C LEU A 101 -20.61 41.66 24.38
N ALA A 102 -19.95 40.83 25.17
CA ALA A 102 -19.89 40.97 26.62
C ALA A 102 -19.34 42.36 27.04
N ALA A 103 -18.29 42.85 26.38
CA ALA A 103 -17.75 44.18 26.65
C ALA A 103 -18.74 45.30 26.30
N THR A 104 -19.46 45.20 25.17
CA THR A 104 -20.46 46.22 24.78
C THR A 104 -21.65 46.28 25.73
N VAL A 105 -22.09 45.13 26.25
CA VAL A 105 -23.23 45.03 27.19
C VAL A 105 -22.82 45.40 28.62
N SER A 106 -21.53 45.30 28.95
CA SER A 106 -21.00 45.64 30.29
C SER A 106 -20.91 47.15 30.58
N CYS A 107 -21.28 48.03 29.63
CA CYS A 107 -21.48 49.45 29.89
C CYS A 107 -22.69 49.66 30.81
N THR A 108 -22.45 49.64 32.12
CA THR A 108 -23.47 49.73 33.16
C THR A 108 -24.22 51.07 33.12
N GLY A 109 -25.56 51.02 33.15
CA GLY A 109 -26.36 52.16 33.58
C GLY A 109 -26.05 52.53 35.03
N THR A 110 -26.33 53.77 35.43
CA THR A 110 -25.96 54.37 36.72
C THR A 110 -26.61 53.73 37.97
N ASP A 111 -27.45 52.72 37.82
CA ASP A 111 -28.16 52.05 38.93
C ASP A 111 -27.31 50.97 39.61
N THR A 112 -26.68 51.36 40.71
CA THR A 112 -25.81 50.51 41.53
C THR A 112 -26.55 49.35 42.22
N ALA A 113 -27.86 49.46 42.45
CA ALA A 113 -28.66 48.39 43.06
C ALA A 113 -28.95 47.25 42.08
N ALA A 114 -29.08 47.57 40.78
CA ALA A 114 -29.18 46.57 39.72
C ALA A 114 -27.85 45.81 39.53
N VAL A 115 -26.71 46.53 39.59
CA VAL A 115 -25.37 45.93 39.51
C VAL A 115 -25.12 44.98 40.69
N ALA A 116 -25.47 45.36 41.91
CA ALA A 116 -25.32 44.52 43.10
C ALA A 116 -26.13 43.21 42.99
N ARG A 117 -27.37 43.27 42.48
CA ARG A 117 -28.20 42.07 42.23
C ARG A 117 -27.62 41.16 41.14
N GLY A 118 -26.90 41.71 40.16
CA GLY A 118 -26.32 40.95 39.04
C GLY A 118 -25.00 40.23 39.33
N GLN A 119 -24.26 40.59 40.40
CA GLN A 119 -22.91 40.06 40.65
C GLN A 119 -22.81 38.53 40.75
N ALA A 120 -23.84 37.88 41.32
CA ALA A 120 -23.86 36.41 41.41
C ALA A 120 -24.00 35.78 40.02
N ALA A 121 -24.84 36.35 39.16
CA ALA A 121 -25.04 35.90 37.79
C ALA A 121 -23.76 36.09 36.94
N THR A 122 -23.07 37.23 37.09
CA THR A 122 -21.78 37.46 36.39
C THR A 122 -20.72 36.45 36.81
N ARG A 123 -20.60 36.15 38.11
CA ARG A 123 -19.69 35.11 38.61
C ARG A 123 -20.01 33.72 38.06
N ALA A 124 -21.29 33.34 38.03
CA ALA A 124 -21.73 32.09 37.44
C ALA A 124 -21.41 32.02 35.93
N ALA A 125 -21.66 33.11 35.19
CA ALA A 125 -21.35 33.20 33.76
C ALA A 125 -19.85 33.04 33.48
N MET A 126 -18.96 33.64 34.29
CA MET A 126 -17.51 33.46 34.12
C MET A 126 -17.08 32.00 34.29
N VAL A 127 -17.60 31.30 35.30
CA VAL A 127 -17.28 29.88 35.54
C VAL A 127 -17.81 29.00 34.41
N LEU A 128 -19.05 29.22 33.98
CA LEU A 128 -19.65 28.45 32.88
C LEU A 128 -18.91 28.65 31.56
N SER A 129 -18.43 29.87 31.29
CA SER A 129 -17.62 30.16 30.10
C SER A 129 -16.26 29.44 30.13
N ASP A 130 -15.56 29.41 31.27
CA ASP A 130 -14.30 28.65 31.41
C ASP A 130 -14.53 27.15 31.26
N LEU A 131 -15.59 26.60 31.88
CA LEU A 131 -15.97 25.19 31.73
C LEU A 131 -16.30 24.84 30.27
N LEU A 132 -17.06 25.71 29.59
CA LEU A 132 -17.39 25.53 28.17
C LEU A 132 -16.12 25.53 27.31
N ALA A 133 -15.21 26.49 27.52
CA ALA A 133 -13.97 26.57 26.76
C ALA A 133 -13.10 25.31 26.94
N ARG A 134 -12.99 24.78 28.17
CA ARG A 134 -12.24 23.54 28.43
C ARG A 134 -12.92 22.32 27.83
N ALA A 135 -14.25 22.25 27.92
CA ALA A 135 -15.02 21.14 27.35
C ALA A 135 -14.91 21.12 25.82
N ASP A 136 -15.04 22.28 25.18
CA ASP A 136 -14.91 22.44 23.73
C ASP A 136 -13.49 22.09 23.24
N ALA A 137 -12.45 22.60 23.91
CA ALA A 137 -11.07 22.24 23.61
C ALA A 137 -10.84 20.72 23.73
N ARG A 138 -11.39 20.08 24.78
CA ARG A 138 -11.27 18.64 24.95
C ARG A 138 -12.03 17.86 23.88
N ALA A 139 -13.22 18.34 23.49
CA ALA A 139 -14.01 17.74 22.42
C ALA A 139 -13.27 17.82 21.07
N GLY A 140 -12.63 18.96 20.77
CA GLY A 140 -11.82 19.13 19.56
C GLY A 140 -10.62 18.18 19.51
N GLU A 141 -9.88 18.04 20.61
CA GLU A 141 -8.76 17.08 20.67
C GLU A 141 -9.23 15.62 20.50
N LEU A 142 -10.38 15.27 21.08
CA LEU A 142 -10.97 13.94 20.90
C LEU A 142 -11.42 13.72 19.46
N ALA A 143 -12.08 14.70 18.83
CA ALA A 143 -12.50 14.62 17.43
C ALA A 143 -11.31 14.36 16.51
N LYS A 144 -10.23 15.16 16.64
CA LYS A 144 -8.97 14.96 15.90
C LYS A 144 -8.40 13.55 16.09
N ALA A 145 -8.42 13.02 17.31
CA ALA A 145 -7.92 11.68 17.59
C ALA A 145 -8.80 10.58 16.96
N TYR A 146 -10.13 10.72 17.05
CA TYR A 146 -11.07 9.76 16.46
C TYR A 146 -11.04 9.77 14.94
N ASP A 147 -10.94 10.93 14.30
CA ASP A 147 -10.83 11.02 12.85
C ASP A 147 -9.55 10.31 12.36
N ARG A 148 -8.42 10.56 13.01
CA ARG A 148 -7.16 9.85 12.70
C ARG A 148 -7.27 8.33 12.90
N ALA A 149 -7.88 7.90 14.00
CA ALA A 149 -8.06 6.48 14.29
C ALA A 149 -8.98 5.81 13.25
N ARG A 150 -10.07 6.49 12.88
CA ARG A 150 -11.01 6.04 11.85
C ARG A 150 -10.34 5.91 10.49
N ILE A 151 -9.63 6.95 10.04
CA ILE A 151 -8.95 6.94 8.74
C ILE A 151 -7.88 5.84 8.71
N ALA A 152 -7.11 5.66 9.78
CA ALA A 152 -6.13 4.58 9.88
C ALA A 152 -6.78 3.18 9.85
N GLY A 153 -7.92 3.01 10.54
CA GLY A 153 -8.68 1.77 10.52
C GLY A 153 -9.23 1.45 9.12
N GLN A 154 -9.84 2.43 8.46
CA GLN A 154 -10.35 2.30 7.09
C GLN A 154 -9.23 2.01 6.09
N GLN A 155 -8.09 2.66 6.22
CA GLN A 155 -6.91 2.36 5.40
C GLN A 155 -6.48 0.90 5.58
N CYS A 156 -6.39 0.41 6.82
CA CYS A 156 -5.99 -0.97 7.10
C CYS A 156 -6.95 -2.00 6.50
N GLU A 157 -8.27 -1.77 6.63
CA GLU A 157 -9.30 -2.61 6.04
C GLU A 157 -9.20 -2.65 4.51
N GLN A 158 -9.07 -1.48 3.88
CA GLN A 158 -8.95 -1.37 2.43
C GLN A 158 -7.66 -2.01 1.89
N GLU A 159 -6.51 -1.80 2.55
CA GLU A 159 -5.25 -2.45 2.18
C GLU A 159 -5.37 -3.98 2.28
N TYR A 160 -6.00 -4.48 3.35
CA TYR A 160 -6.23 -5.91 3.53
C TYR A 160 -7.10 -6.51 2.41
N ASP A 161 -8.22 -5.85 2.10
CA ASP A 161 -9.13 -6.31 1.03
C ASP A 161 -8.50 -6.21 -0.36
N ALA A 162 -7.66 -5.20 -0.61
CA ALA A 162 -6.90 -5.03 -1.84
C ALA A 162 -5.85 -6.15 -2.05
N LEU A 163 -5.22 -6.59 -0.97
CA LEU A 163 -4.20 -7.64 -0.99
C LEU A 163 -4.78 -9.05 -1.06
N ARG A 164 -6.03 -9.25 -0.60
CA ARG A 164 -6.71 -10.55 -0.76
C ARG A 164 -6.92 -10.85 -2.23
N VAL A 165 -6.40 -12.00 -2.66
CA VAL A 165 -6.75 -12.58 -3.96
C VAL A 165 -8.23 -12.93 -3.91
N ARG A 166 -9.06 -12.19 -4.65
CA ARG A 166 -10.44 -12.62 -4.94
C ARG A 166 -10.33 -13.89 -5.77
N LYS A 167 -10.72 -15.02 -5.18
CA LYS A 167 -10.88 -16.30 -5.88
C LYS A 167 -11.92 -16.17 -6.99
#